data_AF-A0A2G5WK63-F1
#
_entry.id   AF-A0A2G5WK63-F1
#
_cell.length_a   1.000
_cell.length_b   1.000
_cell.length_c   1.000
_cell.angle_alpha   90.00
_cell.angle_beta   90.00
_cell.angle_gamma   90.00
#
_symmetry.space_group_name_H-M   'P 1'
#
loop_
_entity.id
_entity.type
_entity.pdbx_description
1 polymer ?
#
loop_
_entity_poly.entity_id
_entity_poly.type
_entity_poly.pdbx_seq_one_letter_code
_entity_poly.pdbx_strand_id
1 'polypeptide(L)'
;MYVSINHKQVLIDPYSSPWEYKVEVPREAYPVFERLFSQMDRLEFRNFLRSHLPYIPYHYDRDNHDIDLRMMKVYALIHEYTDDETKRFIEKLPFFR
;
A
#
# COMPACT_ATOMS: atom_id res chain seq x y z
N MET A 1 -7.82 -12.43 -6.27
CA MET A 1 -6.42 -11.97 -6.12
C MET A 1 -6.18 -11.68 -4.65
N TYR A 2 -4.96 -11.83 -4.16
CA TYR A 2 -4.64 -11.64 -2.74
C TYR A 2 -3.62 -10.51 -2.62
N VAL A 3 -3.82 -9.64 -1.65
CA VAL A 3 -2.98 -8.45 -1.44
C VAL A 3 -2.35 -8.56 -0.05
N SER A 4 -1.02 -8.43 -0.02
CA SER A 4 -0.29 -8.17 1.21
C SER A 4 0.17 -6.72 1.25
N ILE A 5 -0.34 -5.97 2.22
CA ILE A 5 0.07 -4.57 2.45
C ILE A 5 1.42 -4.55 3.17
N ASN A 6 1.63 -5.46 4.13
CA ASN A 6 2.87 -5.54 4.89
C ASN A 6 4.09 -5.83 4.00
N HIS A 7 3.92 -6.77 3.06
CA HIS A 7 4.97 -7.14 2.12
C HIS A 7 4.89 -6.34 0.82
N LYS A 8 3.89 -5.46 0.67
CA LYS A 8 3.63 -4.65 -0.54
C LYS A 8 3.61 -5.48 -1.82
N GLN A 9 2.85 -6.57 -1.77
CA GLN A 9 2.83 -7.59 -2.82
C GLN A 9 1.42 -7.95 -3.20
N VAL A 10 1.28 -8.34 -4.48
CA VAL A 10 0.06 -8.92 -4.99
C VAL A 10 0.31 -10.35 -5.43
N LEU A 11 -0.51 -11.26 -4.92
CA LEU A 11 -0.39 -12.69 -5.11
C LEU A 11 -1.58 -13.21 -5.92
N ILE A 12 -1.27 -14.11 -6.86
CA ILE A 12 -2.28 -14.85 -7.62
C ILE A 12 -2.65 -16.14 -6.86
N ASP A 13 -1.66 -16.77 -6.24
CA ASP A 13 -1.79 -17.99 -5.44
C ASP A 13 -1.73 -17.66 -3.94
N PRO A 14 -2.75 -18.03 -3.14
CA PRO A 14 -2.81 -17.73 -1.71
C PRO A 14 -1.76 -18.47 -0.87
N TYR A 15 -1.11 -19.50 -1.40
CA TYR A 15 -0.11 -20.29 -0.68
C TYR A 15 1.33 -19.79 -0.89
N SER A 16 1.53 -18.84 -1.80
CA SER A 16 2.86 -18.33 -2.16
C SER A 16 3.47 -17.42 -1.07
N SER A 17 2.66 -16.71 -0.29
CA SER A 17 3.10 -15.79 0.78
C SER A 17 1.90 -15.39 1.66
N PRO A 18 2.11 -14.97 2.93
CA PRO A 18 1.04 -14.40 3.75
C PRO A 18 0.37 -13.19 3.07
N TRP A 19 -0.94 -13.09 3.23
CA TRP A 19 -1.77 -12.00 2.69
C TRP A 19 -2.81 -11.56 3.71
N GLU A 20 -3.23 -10.31 3.62
CA GLU A 20 -4.23 -9.75 4.54
C GLU A 20 -5.59 -9.59 3.88
N TYR A 21 -5.64 -9.29 2.58
CA TYR A 21 -6.88 -8.99 1.88
C TYR A 21 -7.08 -9.88 0.66
N LYS A 22 -8.29 -10.43 0.53
CA LYS A 22 -8.77 -11.04 -0.70
C LYS A 22 -9.59 -10.01 -1.47
N VAL A 23 -9.26 -9.83 -2.74
CA VAL A 23 -9.94 -8.89 -3.64
C VAL A 23 -10.41 -9.60 -4.91
N GLU A 24 -11.63 -9.28 -5.31
CA GLU A 24 -12.31 -9.79 -6.50
C GLU A 24 -12.19 -8.79 -7.66
N VAL A 25 -10.94 -8.43 -7.98
CA VAL A 25 -10.60 -7.55 -9.10
C VAL A 25 -10.27 -8.31 -10.38
N PRO A 26 -10.49 -7.67 -11.54
CA PRO A 26 -9.96 -8.16 -12.81
C PRO A 26 -8.41 -8.03 -12.82
N ARG A 27 -7.71 -8.90 -13.57
CA ARG A 27 -6.24 -8.98 -13.57
C ARG A 27 -5.58 -7.67 -14.05
N GLU A 28 -6.32 -6.86 -14.75
CA GLU A 28 -5.96 -5.54 -15.26
C GLU A 28 -5.71 -4.53 -14.13
N ALA A 29 -6.21 -4.78 -12.92
CA ALA A 29 -5.91 -3.99 -11.73
C ALA A 29 -4.53 -4.30 -11.13
N TYR A 30 -3.96 -5.48 -11.43
CA TYR A 30 -2.67 -5.92 -10.90
C TYR A 30 -1.53 -4.89 -11.13
N PRO A 31 -1.33 -4.33 -12.35
CA PRO A 31 -0.30 -3.34 -12.59
C PRO A 31 -0.50 -2.03 -11.81
N VAL A 32 -1.72 -1.72 -11.38
CA VAL A 32 -2.02 -0.52 -10.58
C VAL A 32 -1.50 -0.71 -9.16
N PHE A 33 -1.80 -1.85 -8.53
CA PHE A 33 -1.26 -2.20 -7.22
C PHE A 33 0.27 -2.26 -7.22
N GLU A 34 0.86 -2.98 -8.19
CA GLU A 34 2.32 -3.08 -8.33
C GLU A 34 2.99 -1.71 -8.48
N ARG A 35 2.37 -0.81 -9.25
CA ARG A 35 2.88 0.56 -9.41
C ARG A 35 2.84 1.34 -8.11
N LEU A 36 1.75 1.24 -7.34
CA LEU A 36 1.62 1.91 -6.05
C LEU A 36 2.66 1.39 -5.05
N PHE A 37 2.82 0.07 -4.95
CA PHE A 37 3.81 -0.57 -4.09
C PHE A 37 5.24 -0.20 -4.46
N SER A 38 5.61 -0.30 -5.74
CA SER A 38 6.92 0.12 -6.25
C SER A 38 7.22 1.59 -5.95
N GLN A 39 6.20 2.46 -6.04
CA GLN A 39 6.38 3.88 -5.74
C GLN A 39 6.62 4.12 -4.24
N MET A 40 5.96 3.38 -3.35
CA MET A 40 6.22 3.45 -1.91
C MET A 40 7.62 2.95 -1.57
N ASP A 41 8.06 1.81 -2.13
CA ASP A 41 9.40 1.27 -1.87
C ASP A 41 10.52 2.21 -2.32
N ARG A 42 10.34 2.92 -3.45
CA ARG A 42 11.30 3.94 -3.89
C ARG A 42 11.40 5.10 -2.91
N LEU A 43 10.26 5.55 -2.36
CA LEU A 43 10.22 6.63 -1.37
C LEU A 43 10.85 6.18 -0.05
N GLU A 44 10.56 4.97 0.41
CA GLU A 44 11.17 4.40 1.62
C GLU A 44 12.67 4.18 1.47
N PHE A 45 13.13 3.67 0.33
CA PHE A 45 14.56 3.53 0.06
C PHE A 45 15.27 4.89 0.05
N ARG A 46 14.66 5.91 -0.56
CA ARG A 46 15.16 7.29 -0.50
C ARG A 46 15.23 7.78 0.94
N ASN A 47 14.19 7.55 1.74
CA ASN A 47 14.14 7.91 3.16
C ASN A 47 15.22 7.20 3.98
N PHE A 48 15.45 5.91 3.74
CA PHE A 48 16.50 5.13 4.38
C PHE A 48 17.90 5.68 4.05
N LEU A 49 18.21 5.93 2.78
CA LEU A 49 19.50 6.52 2.41
C LEU A 49 19.70 7.90 3.07
N ARG A 50 18.62 8.69 3.12
CA ARG A 50 18.64 10.04 3.68
C ARG A 50 18.83 10.03 5.20
N SER A 51 18.21 9.09 5.92
CA SER A 51 18.36 8.97 7.38
C SER A 51 19.78 8.60 7.80
N HIS A 52 20.53 7.94 6.91
CA HIS A 52 21.94 7.63 7.10
C HIS A 52 22.88 8.79 6.74
N LEU A 53 22.35 9.91 6.24
CA LEU A 53 23.10 11.13 5.91
C LEU A 53 22.67 12.27 6.86
N PRO A 54 23.36 12.48 7.99
CA PRO A 54 22.93 13.37 9.08
C PRO A 54 22.86 14.87 8.71
N TYR A 55 23.28 15.25 7.50
CA TYR A 55 23.33 16.63 7.04
C TYR A 55 22.03 17.11 6.38
N ILE A 56 21.08 16.21 6.08
CA ILE A 56 19.84 16.59 5.41
C ILE A 56 18.72 16.75 6.46
N PRO A 57 18.10 17.94 6.59
CA PRO A 57 17.09 18.19 7.62
C PRO A 57 15.92 17.19 7.58
N TYR A 58 15.57 16.66 8.75
CA TYR A 58 14.56 15.62 8.93
C TYR A 58 13.11 16.09 8.63
N HIS A 59 12.85 17.39 8.54
CA HIS A 59 11.51 18.01 8.41
C HIS A 59 10.82 17.87 7.02
N TYR A 60 11.03 16.77 6.31
CA TYR A 60 10.37 16.51 5.03
C TYR A 60 9.06 15.74 5.24
N ASP A 61 8.02 16.44 5.69
CA ASP A 61 6.65 15.89 5.78
C ASP A 61 6.11 15.41 4.42
N ARG A 62 6.67 15.93 3.31
CA ARG A 62 6.23 15.63 1.94
C ARG A 62 6.40 14.16 1.54
N ASP A 63 7.53 13.54 1.89
CA ASP A 63 7.81 12.17 1.49
C ASP A 63 6.92 11.17 2.25
N ASN A 64 6.68 11.44 3.54
CA ASN A 64 5.74 10.67 4.34
C ASN A 64 4.30 10.87 3.84
N HIS A 65 3.92 12.11 3.51
CA HIS A 65 2.61 12.39 2.91
C HIS A 65 2.40 11.67 1.57
N ASP A 66 3.46 11.54 0.75
CA ASP A 66 3.41 10.80 -0.50
C ASP A 66 3.24 9.29 -0.28
N ILE A 67 3.87 8.72 0.76
CA ILE A 67 3.66 7.31 1.15
C ILE A 67 2.23 7.13 1.66
N ASP A 68 1.76 7.99 2.56
CA ASP A 68 0.41 7.94 3.12
C ASP A 68 -0.66 8.03 2.02
N LEU A 69 -0.50 8.95 1.07
CA LEU A 69 -1.42 9.11 -0.05
C LEU A 69 -1.49 7.84 -0.92
N ARG A 70 -0.36 7.15 -1.10
CA ARG A 70 -0.30 5.90 -1.88
C ARG A 70 -0.94 4.75 -1.12
N MET A 71 -0.67 4.67 0.17
CA MET A 71 -1.31 3.71 1.06
C MET A 71 -2.83 3.90 1.04
N MET A 72 -3.31 5.14 1.09
CA MET A 72 -4.73 5.50 0.97
C MET A 72 -5.33 4.99 -0.34
N LYS A 73 -4.63 5.15 -1.47
CA LYS A 73 -5.07 4.65 -2.79
C LYS A 73 -5.15 3.13 -2.85
N VAL A 74 -4.19 2.42 -2.23
CA VAL A 74 -4.23 0.96 -2.13
C VAL A 74 -5.47 0.52 -1.35
N TYR A 75 -5.72 1.12 -0.18
CA TYR A 75 -6.92 0.78 0.59
C TYR A 75 -8.22 1.12 -0.13
N ALA A 76 -8.27 2.23 -0.88
CA ALA A 76 -9.44 2.59 -1.67
C ALA A 76 -9.74 1.54 -2.75
N LEU A 77 -8.71 1.05 -3.44
CA LEU A 77 -8.85 -0.05 -4.39
C LEU A 77 -9.29 -1.34 -3.70
N ILE A 78 -8.72 -1.69 -2.54
CA ILE A 78 -9.16 -2.89 -1.81
C ILE A 78 -10.62 -2.76 -1.42
N HIS A 79 -11.03 -1.60 -0.90
CA HIS A 79 -12.42 -1.31 -0.51
C HIS A 79 -13.39 -1.52 -1.67
N GLU A 80 -13.06 -1.05 -2.86
CA GLU A 80 -13.93 -1.18 -4.04
C GLU A 80 -14.25 -2.64 -4.40
N TYR A 81 -13.29 -3.56 -4.20
CA TYR A 81 -13.37 -4.94 -4.71
C TYR A 81 -13.30 -6.03 -3.62
N THR A 82 -13.60 -5.69 -2.38
CA THR A 82 -13.63 -6.65 -1.26
C THR A 82 -15.04 -6.88 -0.74
N ASP A 83 -15.18 -7.82 0.20
CA ASP A 83 -16.45 -8.16 0.85
C ASP A 83 -16.91 -7.10 1.86
N ASP A 84 -18.17 -7.16 2.27
CA ASP A 84 -18.79 -6.16 3.16
C ASP A 84 -18.25 -6.17 4.59
N GLU A 85 -17.64 -7.26 5.06
CA GLU A 85 -16.98 -7.32 6.36
C GLU A 85 -15.67 -6.53 6.29
N THR A 86 -14.85 -6.84 5.28
CA THR A 86 -13.57 -6.18 5.03
C THR A 86 -13.74 -4.69 4.72
N LYS A 87 -14.75 -4.30 3.93
CA LYS A 87 -15.09 -2.88 3.68
C LYS A 87 -15.31 -2.11 4.97
N ARG A 88 -16.14 -2.65 5.88
CA ARG A 88 -16.44 -2.05 7.18
C ARG A 88 -15.22 -1.96 8.10
N PHE A 89 -14.26 -2.86 7.96
CA PHE A 89 -12.98 -2.74 8.64
C PHE A 89 -12.15 -1.59 8.06
N ILE A 90 -12.02 -1.53 6.74
CA ILE A 90 -11.26 -0.48 6.04
C ILE A 90 -11.82 0.93 6.33
N GLU A 91 -13.13 1.08 6.37
CA GLU A 91 -13.80 2.36 6.70
C GLU A 91 -13.50 2.87 8.12
N LYS A 92 -13.06 2.01 9.03
CA LYS A 92 -12.64 2.41 10.39
C LYS A 92 -11.21 2.92 10.43
N LEU A 93 -10.42 2.69 9.39
CA LEU A 93 -9.05 3.17 9.30
C LEU A 93 -9.02 4.71 9.24
N PRO A 94 -7.95 5.35 9.75
CA PRO A 94 -7.83 6.80 9.77
C PRO A 94 -7.79 7.45 8.37
N PHE A 95 -7.67 6.63 7.33
CA PHE A 95 -7.61 7.01 5.92
C PHE A 95 -8.97 7.38 5.30
N PHE A 96 -10.09 6.97 5.91
CA PHE A 96 -11.45 7.11 5.36
C PHE A 96 -12.35 8.04 6.20
N ARG A 97 -11.75 8.93 7.01
CA ARG A 97 -12.46 9.90 7.85
C ARG A 97 -12.44 11.31 7.29
#